data_AF-A0A183HKC6-F1
#
_entry.id   AF-A0A183HKC6-F1
#
_cell.length_a   1.000
_cell.length_b   1.000
_cell.length_c   1.000
_cell.angle_alpha   90.00
_cell.angle_beta   90.00
_cell.angle_gamma   90.00
#
_symmetry.space_group_name_H-M   'P 1'
#
loop_
_entity.id
_entity.type
_entity.pdbx_description
1 polymer ?
#
loop_
_entity_poly.entity_id
_entity_poly.type
_entity_poly.pdbx_seq_one_letter_code
_entity_poly.pdbx_strand_id
1 'polypeptide(L)' 'MLKRRVGIVVVSFPATSITESRIRICLSAAHTKEMLNFVLDAIKEVAEASNILSSRIKQKNANLEIDW' A
#
# COMPACT_ATOMS: atom_id res chain seq x y z
N MET A 1 -9.53 -1.16 0.45
CA MET A 1 -9.13 0.08 1.16
C MET A 1 -10.30 0.82 1.82
N LEU A 2 -11.39 1.14 1.12
CA LEU A 2 -12.51 1.91 1.71
C LEU A 2 -13.10 1.33 3.00
N LYS A 3 -13.30 0.00 3.08
CA LYS A 3 -13.74 -0.68 4.31
C LYS A 3 -12.80 -0.47 5.51
N ARG A 4 -11.53 -0.16 5.25
CA ARG A 4 -10.48 0.11 6.27
C ARG A 4 -10.31 1.62 6.51
N ARG A 5 -11.20 2.46 5.98
CA ARG A 5 -11.17 3.93 6.10
C ARG A 5 -9.89 4.60 5.57
N VAL A 6 -9.20 3.96 4.62
CA VAL A 6 -8.02 4.52 3.95
C VAL A 6 -8.40 5.01 2.55
N GLY A 7 -8.21 6.30 2.29
CA GLY A 7 -8.34 6.90 0.97
C GLY A 7 -7.08 6.68 0.14
N ILE A 8 -7.22 6.18 -1.08
CA ILE A 8 -6.12 5.98 -2.02
C ILE A 8 -6.53 6.40 -3.44
N VAL A 9 -5.55 6.74 -4.27
CA VAL A 9 -5.76 7.04 -5.68
C VAL A 9 -5.27 5.88 -6.53
N VAL A 10 -6.19 5.21 -7.22
CA VAL A 10 -5.84 4.21 -8.25
C VAL A 10 -5.67 4.95 -9.56
N VAL A 11 -4.57 4.68 -10.26
CA VAL A 11 -4.26 5.30 -11.55
C VAL A 11 -4.11 4.20 -12.60
N SER A 12 -4.84 4.34 -13.69
CA SER A 12 -4.81 3.45 -14.85
C SER A 12 -5.00 4.26 -16.14
N PHE A 13 -5.15 3.58 -17.28
CA PHE A 13 -5.43 4.21 -18.57
C PHE A 13 -6.64 5.16 -18.48
N PRO A 14 -6.56 6.41 -19.00
CA PRO A 14 -5.52 6.97 -19.89
C PRO A 14 -4.34 7.64 -19.19
N ALA A 15 -4.33 7.75 -17.86
CA ALA A 15 -3.27 8.44 -17.11
C ALA A 15 -1.94 7.67 -17.06
N THR A 16 -1.98 6.35 -17.24
CA THR A 16 -0.82 5.46 -17.36
C THR A 16 -1.06 4.43 -18.47
N SER A 17 -0.01 3.78 -18.98
CA SER A 17 -0.20 2.64 -19.89
C SER A 17 -1.00 1.53 -19.20
N ILE A 18 -1.71 0.71 -20.00
CA ILE A 18 -2.63 -0.32 -19.47
C ILE A 18 -1.92 -1.35 -18.58
N THR A 19 -0.64 -1.63 -18.88
CA THR A 19 0.20 -2.59 -18.13
C THR A 19 0.83 -2.00 -16.89
N GLU A 20 0.78 -0.68 -16.69
CA GLU A 20 1.46 0.04 -15.60
C GLU A 20 0.49 0.67 -14.60
N SER A 21 -0.71 0.08 -14.48
CA SER A 21 -1.68 0.47 -13.46
C SER A 21 -1.05 0.34 -12.06
N ARG A 22 -1.29 1.34 -11.22
CA ARG A 22 -0.69 1.42 -9.88
C ARG A 22 -1.52 2.26 -8.93
N ILE A 23 -1.20 2.16 -7.65
CA ILE A 23 -1.78 3.01 -6.61
C ILE A 23 -0.78 4.15 -6.32
N ARG A 24 -1.26 5.40 -6.33
CA ARG A 24 -0.48 6.58 -5.92
C ARG A 24 -0.86 6.94 -4.49
N ILE A 25 0.09 6.80 -3.57
CA ILE A 25 -0.06 7.21 -2.18
C ILE A 25 0.49 8.63 -2.05
N CYS A 26 -0.35 9.56 -1.59
CA CYS A 26 0.04 10.94 -1.36
C CYS A 26 0.32 11.14 0.13
N LEU A 27 1.56 11.47 0.47
CA LEU A 27 1.98 11.78 1.83
C LEU A 27 2.03 13.29 2.05
N SER A 28 1.83 13.68 3.31
CA SER A 28 1.90 15.06 3.80
C SER A 28 2.50 15.04 5.20
N ALA A 29 3.16 16.12 5.61
CA ALA A 29 3.73 16.28 6.95
C ALA A 29 2.69 16.16 8.08
N ALA A 30 1.39 16.29 7.76
CA ALA A 30 0.31 16.10 8.73
C ALA A 30 0.05 14.63 9.13
N HIS A 31 0.62 13.65 8.43
CA HIS A 31 0.42 12.24 8.77
C HIS A 31 1.29 11.84 9.95
N THR A 32 0.67 11.30 11.01
CA THR A 32 1.41 10.78 12.17
C THR A 32 1.97 9.39 11.89
N LYS A 33 2.96 8.96 12.67
CA LYS A 33 3.56 7.62 12.56
C LYS A 33 2.52 6.51 12.72
N GLU A 34 1.57 6.70 13.63
CA GLU A 34 0.47 5.75 13.89
C GLU A 34 -0.44 5.60 12.67
N MET A 35 -0.75 6.71 11.98
CA MET A 35 -1.53 6.68 10.74
C MET A 35 -0.79 5.89 9.65
N LEU A 36 0.52 6.10 9.52
CA LEU A 36 1.34 5.41 8.52
C LEU A 36 1.42 3.92 8.81
N ASN A 37 1.66 3.52 10.06
CA ASN A 37 1.67 2.12 10.47
C ASN A 37 0.32 1.44 10.18
N PHE A 38 -0.80 2.10 10.52
CA PHE A 38 -2.13 1.59 10.20
C PHE A 38 -2.35 1.39 8.69
N VAL A 39 -1.90 2.34 7.87
CA VAL A 39 -2.01 2.23 6.42
C VAL A 39 -1.16 1.08 5.87
N LEU A 40 0.04 0.87 6.40
CA LEU A 40 0.91 -0.24 6.00
C LEU A 40 0.27 -1.60 6.30
N ASP A 41 -0.31 -1.77 7.49
CA ASP A 41 -1.03 -3.00 7.85
C ASP A 41 -2.24 -3.23 6.95
N ALA A 42 -3.03 -2.18 6.70
CA ALA A 42 -4.18 -2.25 5.82
C ALA A 42 -3.81 -2.63 4.37
N ILE A 43 -2.67 -2.14 3.86
CA ILE A 43 -2.16 -2.48 2.53
C ILE A 43 -1.73 -3.95 2.51
N LYS A 44 -0.98 -4.41 3.53
CA LYS A 44 -0.53 -5.80 3.63
C LYS A 44 -1.71 -6.77 3.62
N GLU A 45 -2.73 -6.50 4.43
CA GLU A 45 -3.94 -7.32 4.52
C GLU A 45 -4.66 -7.42 3.16
N VAL A 46 -4.82 -6.29 2.46
CA VAL A 46 -5.47 -6.27 1.13
C VAL A 46 -4.62 -6.98 0.08
N ALA A 47 -3.30 -6.81 0.12
CA ALA A 47 -2.39 -7.42 -0.83
C ALA A 47 -2.36 -8.95 -0.70
N GLU A 48 -2.43 -9.46 0.54
CA GLU A 48 -2.59 -10.89 0.83
C GLU A 48 -3.95 -11.41 0.37
N ALA A 49 -5.04 -10.71 0.71
CA ALA A 49 -6.39 -11.11 0.29
C ALA A 49 -6.59 -11.11 -1.24
N SER A 50 -5.86 -10.25 -1.96
CA SER A 50 -5.94 -10.15 -3.42
C SER A 50 -4.91 -11.02 -4.15
N ASN A 51 -4.09 -11.80 -3.42
CA ASN A 51 -3.01 -12.63 -3.97
C ASN A 51 -1.99 -11.87 -4.84
N ILE A 52 -1.83 -10.56 -4.64
CA ILE A 52 -0.84 -9.73 -5.35
C ILE A 52 0.47 -9.64 -4.58
N LEU A 53 0.47 -9.98 -3.28
CA LEU A 53 1.68 -10.01 -2.47
C LEU A 53 2.49 -11.27 -2.80
N SER A 54 3.50 -11.10 -3.67
CA SER A 54 4.44 -12.18 -4.01
C SER A 54 5.13 -12.75 -2.77
N SER A 55 5.34 -14.08 -2.75
CA SER A 55 6.08 -14.79 -1.70
C SER A 55 7.48 -14.20 -1.47
N ARG A 56 8.15 -13.77 -2.54
CA ARG A 56 9.46 -13.10 -2.47
C ARG A 56 9.40 -11.78 -1.71
N ILE A 57 8.36 -10.98 -1.96
CA ILE A 57 8.15 -9.71 -1.27
C ILE A 57 7.78 -9.98 0.19
N LYS A 58 6.91 -10.96 0.45
CA LYS A 58 6.54 -11.35 1.82
C LYS A 58 7.76 -11.77 2.65
N GLN A 59 8.65 -12.60 2.10
CA GLN A 59 9.89 -13.00 2.77
C GLN A 59 10.83 -11.82 3.01
N LYS A 60 11.02 -10.94 2.01
CA LYS A 60 11.87 -9.76 2.14
C LYS A 60 11.38 -8.82 3.26
N ASN A 61 10.07 -8.71 3.43
CA ASN A 61 9.46 -7.82 4.43
C ASN A 61 9.10 -8.52 5.75
N ALA A 62 9.43 -9.81 5.93
CA ALA A 62 9.04 -10.56 7.11
C ALA A 62 9.70 -10.04 8.40
N ASN A 63 10.94 -9.57 8.28
CA ASN A 63 11.76 -9.09 9.40
C ASN A 63 12.20 -7.62 9.24
N LEU A 64 11.49 -6.86 8.39
CA LEU A 64 11.79 -5.43 8.25
C LEU A 64 11.23 -4.70 9.46
N GLU A 65 12.11 -4.36 10.40
CA GLU A 65 11.82 -3.34 11.40
C GLU A 65 11.90 -1.98 10.70
N ILE A 66 10.79 -1.26 10.70
CA ILE A 66 10.73 0.08 10.14
C ILE A 66 11.18 1.04 11.24
N ASP A 67 12.47 1.36 11.22
CA ASP A 67 13.04 2.45 12.02
C ASP A 67 12.72 3.78 11.35
N TRP A 68 12.20 4.72 12.13
CA TRP A 68 11.75 6.05 11.67
C TRP A 68 12.39 7.12 12.53
#